data_AF-A0A0C9SDI0-F1
#
_entry.id   AF-A0A0C9SDI0-F1
#
_cell.length_a   1.000
_cell.length_b   1.000
_cell.length_c   1.000
_cell.angle_alpha   90.00
_cell.angle_beta   90.00
_cell.angle_gamma   90.00
#
_symmetry.space_group_name_H-M   'P 1'
#
loop_
_entity.id
_entity.type
_entity.pdbx_description
1 polymer ?
#
loop_
_entity_poly.entity_id
_entity_poly.type
_entity_poly.pdbx_seq_one_letter_code
_entity_poly.pdbx_strand_id
1 'polypeptide(L)'
;MSDSESLDTDEELQESLAKGELKPGLYAIAPHVKKEFINNTAALKQKLAEMELDLDWVETLTMVNGLAPLTPELSEQFGDMELQKNRKGTVVMGSNEDPVHHDFKREMAFYRQAQAAVLEGIPRLHQLGVVTRRPDDYFAQMAKSDTHMTKVREKLLTKKVALERSEKARKLRELKKFGKKVQVEVMQQRQKEKREMMENLKKFKKGQGSLDFLENTGKQKGPKPAAAGNQPGKGKRLSKSQLKRQ
;
A
#
# COMPACT_ATOMS: atom_id res chain seq x y z
N MET A 1 8.15 -58.55 28.95
CA MET A 1 7.67 -59.17 30.21
C MET A 1 7.61 -58.05 31.22
N SER A 2 6.51 -57.68 31.88
CA SER A 2 5.10 -58.11 31.92
C SER A 2 4.38 -56.84 32.41
N ASP A 3 3.41 -56.32 31.66
CA ASP A 3 2.59 -55.16 32.08
C ASP A 3 1.09 -55.42 31.87
N SER A 4 0.73 -56.71 31.72
CA SER A 4 -0.63 -57.19 31.47
C SER A 4 -1.33 -57.68 32.74
N GLU A 5 -0.65 -57.79 33.87
CA GLU A 5 -1.23 -58.30 35.14
C GLU A 5 -2.02 -57.22 35.92
N SER A 6 -1.95 -55.94 35.52
CA SER A 6 -2.55 -54.82 36.28
C SER A 6 -3.99 -54.49 35.88
N LEU A 7 -4.48 -54.99 34.74
CA LEU A 7 -5.84 -54.73 34.26
C LEU A 7 -6.85 -55.73 34.84
N ASP A 8 -6.46 -57.00 34.95
CA ASP A 8 -7.33 -58.07 35.46
C ASP A 8 -7.75 -57.83 36.92
N THR A 9 -6.90 -57.17 37.72
CA THR A 9 -7.16 -56.92 39.15
C THR A 9 -8.24 -55.86 39.41
N ASP A 10 -8.40 -54.87 38.53
CA ASP A 10 -9.44 -53.84 38.68
C ASP A 10 -10.82 -54.36 38.21
N GLU A 11 -10.85 -55.22 37.20
CA GLU A 11 -12.06 -55.87 36.69
C GLU A 11 -12.60 -56.90 37.72
N GLU A 12 -11.74 -57.72 38.31
CA GLU A 12 -12.11 -58.65 39.39
C GLU A 12 -12.67 -57.93 40.63
N LEU A 13 -12.12 -56.76 40.98
CA LEU A 13 -12.63 -55.92 42.07
C LEU A 13 -14.03 -55.36 41.78
N GLN A 14 -14.30 -54.96 40.54
CA GLN A 14 -15.62 -54.50 40.11
C GLN A 14 -16.66 -55.62 40.15
N GLU A 15 -16.29 -56.82 39.70
CA GLU A 15 -17.17 -57.99 39.81
C GLU A 15 -17.45 -58.37 41.27
N SER A 16 -16.45 -58.33 42.14
CA SER A 16 -16.58 -58.65 43.57
C SER A 16 -17.45 -57.62 44.31
N LEU A 17 -17.38 -56.34 43.90
CA LEU A 17 -18.29 -55.30 44.38
C LEU A 17 -19.73 -55.56 43.92
N ALA A 18 -19.92 -55.94 42.65
CA ALA A 18 -21.24 -56.24 42.08
C ALA A 18 -21.88 -57.51 42.68
N LYS A 19 -21.06 -58.52 43.01
CA LYS A 19 -21.45 -59.73 43.74
C LYS A 19 -21.77 -59.46 45.22
N GLY A 20 -21.45 -58.27 45.73
CA GLY A 20 -21.74 -57.85 47.11
C GLY A 20 -20.80 -58.45 48.17
N GLU A 21 -19.66 -59.00 47.75
CA GLU A 21 -18.67 -59.62 48.64
C GLU A 21 -17.83 -58.57 49.39
N LEU A 22 -17.75 -57.35 48.86
CA LEU A 22 -17.09 -56.21 49.49
C LEU A 22 -18.01 -55.53 50.51
N LYS A 23 -17.65 -55.65 51.80
CA LYS A 23 -18.41 -55.05 52.91
C LYS A 23 -18.38 -53.52 52.85
N PRO A 24 -19.48 -52.81 53.20
CA PRO A 24 -19.50 -51.35 53.32
C PRO A 24 -18.40 -50.88 54.29
N GLY A 25 -17.41 -50.15 53.80
CA GLY A 25 -16.23 -49.71 54.55
C GLY A 25 -14.89 -50.26 54.04
N LEU A 26 -14.88 -51.32 53.23
CA LEU A 26 -13.69 -51.81 52.51
C LEU A 26 -13.49 -51.12 51.15
N TYR A 27 -14.54 -50.50 50.61
CA TYR A 27 -14.49 -49.71 49.39
C TYR A 27 -14.91 -48.27 49.70
N ALA A 28 -14.28 -47.32 49.03
CA ALA A 28 -14.71 -45.93 49.01
C ALA A 28 -15.14 -45.60 47.58
N ILE A 29 -16.32 -44.99 47.42
CA ILE A 29 -16.70 -44.42 46.14
C ILE A 29 -15.81 -43.19 45.95
N ALA A 30 -14.73 -43.34 45.20
CA ALA A 30 -13.96 -42.20 44.77
C ALA A 30 -14.91 -41.29 43.96
N PRO A 31 -15.05 -39.99 44.32
CA PRO A 31 -15.82 -39.09 43.47
C PRO A 31 -15.20 -39.15 42.08
N HIS A 32 -16.01 -39.38 41.05
CA HIS A 32 -15.53 -39.38 39.68
C HIS A 32 -15.03 -37.97 39.34
N VAL A 33 -13.74 -37.72 39.56
CA VAL A 33 -13.09 -36.46 39.22
C VAL A 33 -13.04 -36.42 37.70
N LYS A 34 -13.97 -35.68 37.09
CA LYS A 34 -13.91 -35.39 35.65
C LYS A 34 -12.55 -34.75 35.37
N LYS A 35 -11.67 -35.48 34.68
CA LYS A 35 -10.37 -34.96 34.27
C LYS A 35 -10.63 -33.83 33.28
N GLU A 36 -10.35 -32.60 33.69
CA GLU A 36 -10.39 -31.46 32.78
C GLU A 36 -9.17 -31.54 31.86
N PHE A 37 -9.40 -31.86 30.59
CA PHE A 37 -8.35 -31.85 29.59
C PHE A 37 -8.10 -30.42 29.14
N ILE A 38 -6.85 -29.96 29.24
CA ILE A 38 -6.40 -28.74 28.57
C ILE A 38 -6.46 -29.04 27.06
N ASN A 39 -7.35 -28.34 26.33
CA ASN A 39 -7.70 -28.59 24.92
C ASN A 39 -8.57 -29.83 24.65
N ASN A 40 -9.75 -29.90 25.28
CA ASN A 40 -10.75 -30.93 24.97
C ASN A 40 -11.41 -30.70 23.58
N THR A 41 -10.82 -31.28 22.55
CA THR A 41 -11.31 -31.17 21.16
C THR A 41 -12.70 -31.80 20.94
N ALA A 42 -13.06 -32.83 21.70
CA ALA A 42 -14.38 -33.48 21.60
C ALA A 42 -15.49 -32.54 22.09
N ALA A 43 -15.28 -31.91 23.25
CA ALA A 43 -16.22 -30.92 23.77
C ALA A 43 -16.32 -29.68 22.87
N LEU A 44 -15.21 -29.22 22.27
CA LEU A 44 -15.23 -28.11 21.32
C LEU A 44 -16.06 -28.42 20.07
N LYS A 45 -15.91 -29.64 19.50
CA LYS A 45 -16.73 -30.08 18.36
C LYS A 45 -18.20 -30.22 18.72
N GLN A 46 -18.50 -30.74 19.91
CA GLN A 46 -19.88 -30.82 20.40
C GLN A 46 -20.50 -29.42 20.53
N LYS A 47 -19.78 -28.46 21.10
CA LYS A 47 -20.24 -27.07 21.19
C LYS A 47 -20.37 -26.39 19.84
N LEU A 48 -19.47 -26.68 18.90
CA LEU A 48 -19.60 -26.21 17.52
C LEU A 48 -20.91 -26.72 16.91
N ALA A 49 -21.21 -28.01 17.03
CA ALA A 49 -22.44 -28.60 16.50
C ALA A 49 -23.71 -28.04 17.18
N GLU A 50 -23.65 -27.70 18.47
CA GLU A 50 -24.76 -27.03 19.17
C GLU A 50 -25.00 -25.59 18.68
N MET A 51 -23.96 -24.90 18.21
CA MET A 51 -24.02 -23.50 17.75
C MET A 51 -24.19 -23.36 16.24
N GLU A 52 -23.91 -24.43 15.49
CA GLU A 52 -23.99 -24.46 14.03
C GLU A 52 -25.45 -24.31 13.61
N LEU A 53 -25.72 -23.29 12.80
CA LEU A 53 -27.03 -23.04 12.22
C LEU A 53 -27.02 -23.52 10.77
N ASP A 54 -28.00 -24.36 10.42
CA ASP A 54 -28.23 -24.81 9.05
C ASP A 54 -29.01 -23.74 8.29
N LEU A 55 -28.28 -22.74 7.78
CA LEU A 55 -28.84 -21.61 7.04
C LEU A 55 -28.27 -21.59 5.63
N ASP A 56 -29.10 -21.13 4.70
CA ASP A 56 -28.62 -20.85 3.34
C ASP A 56 -27.51 -19.80 3.38
N TRP A 57 -26.55 -19.94 2.48
CA TRP A 57 -25.41 -19.03 2.41
C TRP A 57 -25.82 -17.55 2.31
N VAL A 58 -26.95 -17.25 1.69
CA VAL A 58 -27.48 -15.89 1.48
C VAL A 58 -27.81 -15.20 2.80
N GLU A 59 -28.19 -15.96 3.83
CA GLU A 59 -28.57 -15.39 5.12
C GLU A 59 -27.34 -15.02 5.97
N THR A 60 -26.23 -15.72 5.75
CA THR A 60 -24.98 -15.46 6.47
C THR A 60 -24.03 -14.54 5.70
N LEU A 61 -24.05 -14.59 4.36
CA LEU A 61 -23.12 -13.90 3.44
C LEU A 61 -21.64 -14.11 3.81
N THR A 62 -21.34 -15.23 4.48
CA THR A 62 -20.01 -15.52 5.00
C THR A 62 -19.10 -16.04 3.88
N MET A 63 -17.88 -15.51 3.81
CA MET A 63 -16.89 -15.85 2.80
C MET A 63 -15.57 -16.19 3.49
N VAL A 64 -15.01 -17.36 3.16
CA VAL A 64 -13.74 -17.83 3.69
C VAL A 64 -12.75 -17.91 2.53
N ASN A 65 -12.08 -16.78 2.29
CA ASN A 65 -11.31 -16.58 1.07
C ASN A 65 -9.81 -16.46 1.35
N GLY A 66 -9.01 -17.02 0.44
CA GLY A 66 -7.58 -16.74 0.34
C GLY A 66 -7.31 -15.34 -0.24
N LEU A 67 -6.05 -15.05 -0.52
CA LEU A 67 -5.67 -13.78 -1.15
C LEU A 67 -6.06 -13.78 -2.64
N ALA A 68 -6.59 -12.66 -3.13
CA ALA A 68 -6.86 -12.49 -4.56
C ALA A 68 -5.56 -12.64 -5.39
N PRO A 69 -5.61 -13.21 -6.60
CA PRO A 69 -4.45 -13.33 -7.47
C PRO A 69 -3.87 -11.94 -7.77
N LEU A 70 -2.55 -11.82 -7.73
CA LEU A 70 -1.87 -10.56 -8.01
C LEU A 70 -1.81 -10.36 -9.53
N THR A 71 -2.18 -9.18 -10.01
CA THR A 71 -1.95 -8.84 -11.42
C THR A 71 -0.44 -8.71 -11.68
N PRO A 72 0.06 -9.06 -12.87
CA PRO A 72 1.48 -8.99 -13.21
C PRO A 72 2.12 -7.62 -12.90
N GLU A 73 1.41 -6.52 -13.18
CA GLU A 73 1.87 -5.15 -12.90
C GLU A 73 2.12 -4.87 -11.41
N LEU A 74 1.26 -5.40 -10.54
CA LEU A 74 1.39 -5.26 -9.08
C LEU A 74 2.52 -6.16 -8.56
N SER A 75 2.72 -7.32 -9.19
CA SER A 75 3.82 -8.24 -8.86
C SER A 75 5.18 -7.61 -9.15
N GLU A 76 5.30 -6.88 -10.27
CA GLU A 76 6.54 -6.18 -10.63
C GLU A 76 6.85 -5.01 -9.69
N GLN A 77 5.83 -4.26 -9.25
CA GLN A 77 6.03 -3.12 -8.36
C GLN A 77 6.32 -3.52 -6.91
N PHE A 78 5.69 -4.59 -6.42
CA PHE A 78 5.70 -4.92 -4.99
C PHE A 78 6.41 -6.23 -4.65
N GLY A 79 6.86 -7.00 -5.66
CA GLY A 79 7.50 -8.30 -5.50
C GLY A 79 6.57 -9.37 -4.91
N ASP A 80 7.15 -10.51 -4.52
CA ASP A 80 6.43 -11.56 -3.79
C ASP A 80 6.07 -11.07 -2.39
N MET A 81 4.88 -10.49 -2.27
CA MET A 81 4.31 -10.02 -1.00
C MET A 81 3.76 -11.16 -0.12
N GLU A 82 4.31 -12.37 -0.24
CA GLU A 82 3.89 -13.47 0.62
C GLU A 82 4.38 -13.21 2.05
N LEU A 83 3.43 -13.11 2.99
CA LEU A 83 3.72 -13.13 4.41
C LEU A 83 4.24 -14.53 4.76
N GLN A 84 5.56 -14.70 4.82
CA GLN A 84 6.15 -15.93 5.33
C GLN A 84 5.74 -16.10 6.79
N LYS A 85 4.99 -17.17 7.09
CA LYS A 85 4.65 -17.54 8.46
C LYS A 85 5.92 -18.08 9.11
N ASN A 86 6.54 -17.29 10.00
CA ASN A 86 7.58 -17.79 10.88
C ASN A 86 6.97 -18.87 11.79
N ARG A 87 7.25 -20.15 11.49
CA ARG A 87 6.69 -21.33 12.20
C ARG A 87 7.25 -21.53 13.60
N LYS A 88 8.09 -20.62 14.10
CA LYS A 88 8.70 -20.69 15.42
C LYS A 88 8.52 -19.32 16.06
N GLY A 89 7.78 -19.25 17.17
CA GLY A 89 7.53 -18.02 17.94
C GLY A 89 8.79 -17.47 18.62
N THR A 90 9.84 -17.24 17.84
CA THR A 90 11.10 -16.66 18.27
C THR A 90 11.16 -15.25 17.71
N VAL A 91 11.04 -14.26 18.58
CA VAL A 91 11.27 -12.85 18.25
C VAL A 91 12.76 -12.69 17.92
N VAL A 92 13.08 -12.59 16.63
CA VAL A 92 14.46 -12.34 16.19
C VAL A 92 14.71 -10.83 16.27
N MET A 93 15.41 -10.40 17.31
CA MET A 93 16.00 -9.06 17.41
C MET A 93 17.19 -8.96 16.45
N GLY A 94 16.94 -8.54 15.22
CA GLY A 94 17.99 -8.22 14.25
C GLY A 94 17.42 -7.99 12.86
N SER A 95 17.49 -6.74 12.38
CA SER A 95 17.23 -6.20 11.02
C SER A 95 16.65 -7.14 9.94
N ASN A 96 15.55 -7.81 10.29
CA ASN A 96 14.62 -8.55 9.47
C ASN A 96 13.28 -8.23 10.11
N GLU A 97 12.71 -7.09 9.73
CA GLU A 97 11.40 -6.69 10.21
C GLU A 97 10.41 -7.81 9.90
N ASP A 98 9.84 -8.43 10.94
CA ASP A 98 8.80 -9.43 10.77
C ASP A 98 7.76 -8.88 9.77
N PRO A 99 7.37 -9.64 8.73
CA PRO A 99 6.39 -9.19 7.75
C PRO A 99 5.08 -8.68 8.36
N VAL A 100 4.76 -9.17 9.57
CA VAL A 100 3.63 -8.74 10.41
C VAL A 100 3.74 -7.29 10.86
N HIS A 101 4.95 -6.78 11.10
CA HIS A 101 5.20 -5.39 11.51
C HIS A 101 5.26 -4.41 10.34
N HIS A 102 5.33 -4.91 9.11
CA HIS A 102 5.31 -4.07 7.92
C HIS A 102 3.86 -3.71 7.54
N ASP A 103 3.37 -2.59 8.09
CA ASP A 103 1.98 -2.13 7.97
C ASP A 103 1.46 -2.12 6.52
N PHE A 104 2.22 -1.57 5.57
CA PHE A 104 1.80 -1.53 4.16
C PHE A 104 1.58 -2.92 3.53
N LYS A 105 2.41 -3.92 3.88
CA LYS A 105 2.26 -5.29 3.35
C LYS A 105 1.03 -5.97 3.96
N ARG A 106 0.80 -5.73 5.24
CA ARG A 106 -0.38 -6.22 5.96
C ARG A 106 -1.68 -5.61 5.42
N GLU A 107 -1.72 -4.29 5.24
CA GLU A 107 -2.88 -3.60 4.65
C GLU A 107 -3.17 -4.08 3.22
N MET A 108 -2.13 -4.30 2.41
CA MET A 108 -2.30 -4.87 1.07
C MET A 108 -2.86 -6.30 1.11
N ALA A 109 -2.43 -7.13 2.06
CA ALA A 109 -2.96 -8.48 2.23
C ALA A 109 -4.45 -8.46 2.61
N PHE A 110 -4.85 -7.58 3.54
CA PHE A 110 -6.27 -7.39 3.90
C PHE A 110 -7.10 -6.90 2.71
N TYR A 111 -6.56 -5.94 1.95
CA TYR A 111 -7.22 -5.44 0.76
C TYR A 111 -7.44 -6.55 -0.27
N ARG A 112 -6.42 -7.38 -0.53
CA ARG A 112 -6.52 -8.51 -1.47
C ARG A 112 -7.46 -9.60 -1.00
N GLN A 113 -7.51 -9.89 0.30
CA GLN A 113 -8.45 -10.85 0.86
C GLN A 113 -9.90 -10.35 0.71
N ALA A 114 -10.14 -9.07 1.01
CA ALA A 114 -11.44 -8.44 0.81
C ALA A 114 -11.83 -8.41 -0.68
N GLN A 115 -10.89 -8.12 -1.57
CA GLN A 115 -11.10 -8.15 -3.02
C GLN A 115 -11.51 -9.55 -3.51
N ALA A 116 -10.86 -10.61 -3.02
CA ALA A 116 -11.23 -11.98 -3.37
C ALA A 116 -12.68 -12.30 -2.96
N ALA A 117 -13.07 -11.91 -1.74
CA ALA A 117 -14.42 -12.09 -1.24
C ALA A 117 -15.46 -11.36 -2.10
N VAL A 118 -15.15 -10.14 -2.56
CA VAL A 118 -16.03 -9.38 -3.45
C VAL A 118 -16.14 -10.02 -4.84
N LEU A 119 -15.03 -10.47 -5.41
CA LEU A 119 -14.99 -11.09 -6.74
C LEU A 119 -15.77 -12.41 -6.79
N GLU A 120 -15.79 -13.17 -5.70
CA GLU A 120 -16.55 -14.42 -5.60
C GLU A 120 -18.00 -14.18 -5.14
N GLY A 121 -18.20 -13.31 -4.16
CA GLY A 121 -19.50 -13.08 -3.53
C GLY A 121 -20.50 -12.34 -4.43
N ILE A 122 -20.05 -11.35 -5.21
CA ILE A 122 -20.96 -10.59 -6.09
C ILE A 122 -21.61 -11.49 -7.16
N PRO A 123 -20.87 -12.31 -7.94
CA PRO A 123 -21.48 -13.22 -8.90
C PRO A 123 -22.45 -14.20 -8.25
N ARG A 124 -22.12 -14.72 -7.05
CA ARG A 124 -22.99 -15.64 -6.31
C ARG A 124 -24.32 -14.97 -5.92
N LEU A 125 -24.29 -13.71 -5.51
CA LEU A 125 -25.49 -12.91 -5.26
C LEU A 125 -26.30 -12.63 -6.54
N HIS A 126 -25.63 -12.37 -7.66
CA HIS A 126 -26.30 -12.16 -8.94
C HIS A 126 -27.00 -13.42 -9.45
N GLN A 127 -26.42 -14.60 -9.25
CA GLN A 127 -27.05 -15.89 -9.58
C GLN A 127 -28.36 -16.11 -8.80
N LEU A 128 -28.45 -15.55 -7.60
CA LEU A 128 -29.64 -15.60 -6.74
C LEU A 128 -30.63 -14.46 -7.03
N GLY A 129 -30.34 -13.61 -8.02
CA GLY A 129 -31.18 -12.47 -8.38
C GLY A 129 -31.11 -11.27 -7.43
N VAL A 130 -30.10 -11.21 -6.55
CA VAL A 130 -29.94 -10.10 -5.58
C VAL A 130 -29.22 -8.92 -6.23
N VAL A 131 -29.81 -7.73 -6.15
CA VAL A 131 -29.21 -6.49 -6.66
C VAL A 131 -28.17 -5.98 -5.65
N THR A 132 -26.90 -5.91 -6.08
CA THR A 132 -25.78 -5.53 -5.19
C THR A 132 -25.34 -4.07 -5.30
N ARG A 133 -25.63 -3.40 -6.43
CA ARG A 133 -25.19 -2.02 -6.67
C ARG A 133 -26.21 -1.04 -6.09
N ARG A 134 -25.73 -0.14 -5.22
CA ARG A 134 -26.51 1.01 -4.75
C ARG A 134 -26.81 1.97 -5.91
N PRO A 135 -28.08 2.29 -6.22
CA PRO A 135 -28.43 3.33 -7.19
C PRO A 135 -28.05 4.73 -6.69
N ASP A 136 -27.67 5.62 -7.61
CA ASP A 136 -27.27 7.00 -7.26
C ASP A 136 -28.45 7.84 -6.73
N ASP A 137 -29.68 7.49 -7.13
CA ASP A 137 -30.93 8.16 -6.71
C ASP A 137 -31.55 7.54 -5.43
N TYR A 138 -30.84 6.62 -4.78
CA TYR A 138 -31.30 6.02 -3.53
C TYR A 138 -30.67 6.70 -2.31
N PHE A 139 -31.42 7.62 -1.70
CA PHE A 139 -31.03 8.40 -0.53
C PHE A 139 -31.51 7.75 0.77
N ALA A 140 -30.66 6.91 1.36
CA ALA A 140 -30.85 6.35 2.69
C ALA A 140 -29.75 6.85 3.65
N GLN A 141 -29.95 6.64 4.94
CA GLN A 141 -28.94 7.00 5.94
C GLN A 141 -27.64 6.22 5.70
N MET A 142 -26.53 6.95 5.54
CA MET A 142 -25.20 6.39 5.36
C MET A 142 -24.47 6.28 6.71
N ALA A 143 -23.47 5.40 6.80
CA ALA A 143 -22.67 5.23 8.02
C ALA A 143 -21.94 6.50 8.49
N LYS A 144 -21.68 7.45 7.58
CA LYS A 144 -21.07 8.76 7.87
C LYS A 144 -21.94 9.87 7.29
N SER A 145 -22.06 10.98 8.00
CA SER A 145 -22.83 12.14 7.54
C SER A 145 -22.16 12.88 6.38
N ASP A 146 -22.96 13.56 5.56
CA ASP A 146 -22.45 14.37 4.44
C ASP A 146 -21.59 15.54 4.89
N THR A 147 -21.92 16.12 6.06
CA THR A 147 -21.11 17.18 6.68
C THR A 147 -19.72 16.68 7.05
N HIS A 148 -19.60 15.44 7.53
CA HIS A 148 -18.32 14.81 7.80
C HIS A 148 -17.55 14.53 6.49
N MET A 149 -18.22 13.98 5.48
CA MET A 149 -17.58 13.66 4.19
C MET A 149 -17.14 14.89 3.41
N THR A 150 -17.84 16.01 3.55
CA THR A 150 -17.42 17.30 2.98
C THR A 150 -16.10 17.78 3.59
N LYS A 151 -15.94 17.69 4.92
CA LYS A 151 -14.68 18.00 5.61
C LYS A 151 -13.52 17.09 5.16
N VAL A 152 -13.79 15.80 4.94
CA VAL A 152 -12.79 14.87 4.41
C VAL A 152 -12.37 15.29 2.99
N ARG A 153 -13.33 15.62 2.12
CA ARG A 153 -13.07 16.09 0.75
C ARG A 153 -12.22 17.36 0.73
N GLU A 154 -12.52 18.34 1.58
CA GLU A 154 -11.75 19.58 1.71
C GLU A 154 -10.29 19.32 2.10
N LYS A 155 -10.06 18.40 3.06
CA LYS A 155 -8.69 18.01 3.46
C LYS A 155 -7.93 17.33 2.31
N LEU A 156 -8.59 16.45 1.56
CA LEU A 156 -7.98 15.79 0.39
C LEU A 156 -7.62 16.80 -0.70
N LEU A 157 -8.53 17.73 -1.00
CA LEU A 157 -8.28 18.78 -1.98
C LEU A 157 -7.13 19.69 -1.56
N THR A 158 -7.09 20.09 -0.28
CA THR A 158 -6.00 20.91 0.28
C THR A 158 -4.64 20.22 0.14
N LYS A 159 -4.56 18.92 0.43
CA LYS A 159 -3.33 18.12 0.24
C LYS A 159 -2.91 18.04 -1.23
N LYS A 160 -3.87 17.82 -2.14
CA LYS A 160 -3.61 17.79 -3.59
C LYS A 160 -3.05 19.12 -4.09
N VAL A 161 -3.68 20.23 -3.72
CA VAL A 161 -3.22 21.58 -4.11
C VAL A 161 -1.83 21.88 -3.54
N ALA A 162 -1.54 21.48 -2.30
CA ALA A 162 -0.22 21.65 -1.70
C ALA A 162 0.86 20.86 -2.46
N LEU A 163 0.58 19.60 -2.83
CA LEU A 163 1.46 18.76 -3.63
C LEU A 163 1.73 19.41 -5.00
N GLU A 164 0.68 19.77 -5.74
CA GLU A 164 0.80 20.39 -7.06
C GLU A 164 1.59 21.70 -7.01
N ARG A 165 1.39 22.51 -5.96
CA ARG A 165 2.15 23.75 -5.76
C ARG A 165 3.63 23.46 -5.52
N SER A 166 3.95 22.43 -4.73
CA SER A 166 5.33 22.03 -4.46
C SER A 166 6.04 21.54 -5.74
N GLU A 167 5.33 20.77 -6.58
CA GLU A 167 5.84 20.26 -7.86
C GLU A 167 6.04 21.39 -8.87
N LYS A 168 5.06 22.30 -9.01
CA LYS A 168 5.19 23.50 -9.86
C LYS A 168 6.37 24.34 -9.42
N ALA A 169 6.58 24.52 -8.11
CA ALA A 169 7.73 25.25 -7.59
C ALA A 169 9.06 24.54 -7.90
N ARG A 170 9.11 23.21 -7.81
CA ARG A 170 10.29 22.40 -8.19
C ARG A 170 10.60 22.57 -9.68
N LYS A 171 9.60 22.40 -10.56
CA LYS A 171 9.75 22.58 -12.03
C LYS A 171 10.24 24.00 -12.37
N LEU A 172 9.69 25.02 -11.73
CA LEU A 172 10.15 26.41 -11.92
C LEU A 172 11.61 26.62 -11.47
N ARG A 173 12.06 25.97 -10.39
CA ARG A 173 13.47 26.03 -9.96
C ARG A 173 14.39 25.33 -10.96
N GLU A 174 13.99 24.18 -11.47
CA GLU A 174 14.74 23.41 -12.47
C GLU A 174 14.86 24.19 -13.79
N LEU A 175 13.76 24.77 -14.28
CA LEU A 175 13.77 25.63 -15.46
C LEU A 175 14.70 26.85 -15.30
N LYS A 176 14.69 27.50 -14.13
CA LYS A 176 15.62 28.62 -13.85
C LYS A 176 17.08 28.17 -13.83
N LYS A 177 17.39 27.00 -13.27
CA LYS A 177 18.75 26.43 -13.27
C LYS A 177 19.20 26.11 -14.69
N PHE A 178 18.34 25.47 -15.48
CA PHE A 178 18.64 25.12 -16.87
C PHE A 178 18.81 26.37 -17.73
N GLY A 179 17.92 27.35 -17.61
CA GLY A 179 18.02 28.62 -18.31
C GLY A 179 19.33 29.36 -18.05
N LYS A 180 19.85 29.34 -16.82
CA LYS A 180 21.18 29.89 -16.50
C LYS A 180 22.32 29.11 -17.16
N LYS A 181 22.27 27.78 -17.16
CA LYS A 181 23.27 26.94 -17.83
C LYS A 181 23.30 27.21 -19.33
N VAL A 182 22.13 27.23 -19.96
CA VAL A 182 21.98 27.53 -21.40
C VAL A 182 22.53 28.92 -21.73
N GLN A 183 22.26 29.94 -20.91
CA GLN A 183 22.81 31.28 -21.13
C GLN A 183 24.35 31.29 -21.11
N VAL A 184 24.97 30.58 -20.17
CA VAL A 184 26.44 30.47 -20.08
C VAL A 184 26.99 29.69 -21.27
N GLU A 185 26.38 28.56 -21.61
CA GLU A 185 26.79 27.71 -22.75
C GLU A 185 26.70 28.45 -24.08
N VAL A 186 25.58 29.15 -24.33
CA VAL A 186 25.42 29.98 -25.53
C VAL A 186 26.46 31.11 -25.59
N MET A 187 26.79 31.73 -24.46
CA MET A 187 27.83 32.77 -24.41
C MET A 187 29.22 32.19 -24.70
N GLN A 188 29.56 31.04 -24.13
CA GLN A 188 30.82 30.34 -24.40
C GLN A 188 30.93 29.89 -25.85
N GLN A 189 29.84 29.36 -26.42
CA GLN A 189 29.78 28.93 -27.81
C GLN A 189 29.99 30.10 -28.77
N ARG A 190 29.32 31.25 -28.54
CA ARG A 190 29.55 32.48 -29.31
C ARG A 190 30.97 33.00 -29.20
N GLN A 191 31.58 32.93 -28.03
CA GLN A 191 32.98 33.34 -27.85
C GLN A 191 33.94 32.40 -28.59
N LYS A 192 33.67 31.08 -28.56
CA LYS A 192 34.43 30.06 -29.30
C LYS A 192 34.31 30.27 -30.81
N GLU A 193 33.10 30.42 -31.34
CA GLU A 193 32.83 30.74 -32.75
C GLU A 193 33.54 32.02 -33.19
N LYS A 194 33.49 33.10 -32.38
CA LYS A 194 34.21 34.34 -32.67
C LYS A 194 35.72 34.15 -32.68
N ARG A 195 36.26 33.35 -31.76
CA ARG A 195 37.70 33.03 -31.71
C ARG A 195 38.14 32.22 -32.92
N GLU A 196 37.38 31.21 -33.30
CA GLU A 196 37.60 30.38 -34.49
C GLU A 196 37.54 31.24 -35.77
N MET A 197 36.55 32.13 -35.88
CA MET A 197 36.44 33.07 -36.99
C MET A 197 37.65 34.01 -37.08
N MET A 198 38.09 34.57 -35.95
CA MET A 198 39.28 35.44 -35.91
C MET A 198 40.57 34.68 -36.23
N GLU A 199 40.68 33.41 -35.84
CA GLU A 199 41.81 32.55 -36.18
C GLU A 199 41.83 32.23 -37.68
N ASN A 200 40.68 31.90 -38.26
CA ASN A 200 40.54 31.66 -39.70
C ASN A 200 40.87 32.92 -40.51
N LEU A 201 40.45 34.11 -40.06
CA LEU A 201 40.85 35.39 -40.67
C LEU A 201 42.37 35.64 -40.58
N LYS A 202 43.01 35.30 -39.46
CA LYS A 202 44.47 35.40 -39.31
C LYS A 202 45.23 34.42 -40.20
N LYS A 203 44.72 33.18 -40.34
CA LYS A 203 45.27 32.17 -41.25
C LYS A 203 45.17 32.62 -42.71
N PHE A 204 44.01 33.15 -43.11
CA PHE A 204 43.80 33.75 -44.42
C PHE A 204 44.74 34.94 -44.69
N LYS A 205 44.91 35.87 -43.73
CA LYS A 205 45.85 37.00 -43.85
C LYS A 205 47.31 36.57 -44.00
N LYS A 206 47.68 35.38 -43.48
CA LYS A 206 49.02 34.78 -43.63
C LYS A 206 49.18 33.95 -44.92
N GLY A 207 48.18 33.94 -45.81
CA GLY A 207 48.25 33.26 -47.11
C GLY A 207 48.05 31.74 -47.06
N GLN A 208 47.63 31.18 -45.92
CA GLN A 208 47.31 29.76 -45.79
C GLN A 208 45.83 29.58 -45.41
N GLY A 209 44.98 29.35 -46.42
CA GLY A 209 43.55 28.99 -46.24
C GLY A 209 42.66 29.44 -47.39
N SER A 210 41.67 28.61 -47.76
CA SER A 210 40.62 28.94 -48.74
C SER A 210 39.48 29.75 -48.09
N LEU A 211 38.72 30.50 -48.90
CA LEU A 211 37.64 31.41 -48.45
C LEU A 211 36.35 30.71 -47.98
N ASP A 212 36.40 29.39 -47.77
CA ASP A 212 35.24 28.50 -47.64
C ASP A 212 34.40 28.76 -46.36
N PHE A 213 34.98 29.43 -45.35
CA PHE A 213 34.30 29.75 -44.09
C PHE A 213 33.25 30.86 -44.22
N LEU A 214 33.31 31.71 -45.26
CA LEU A 214 32.36 32.80 -45.47
C LEU A 214 31.05 32.33 -46.11
N GLU A 215 31.10 31.29 -46.94
CA GLU A 215 29.95 30.83 -47.73
C GLU A 215 28.87 30.16 -46.87
N ASN A 216 29.26 29.57 -45.74
CA ASN A 216 28.34 28.90 -44.81
C ASN A 216 27.59 29.88 -43.88
N THR A 217 28.04 31.13 -43.75
CA THR A 217 27.41 32.14 -42.85
C THR A 217 26.26 32.91 -43.51
N GLY A 218 26.13 32.88 -44.84
CA GLY A 218 25.09 33.60 -45.59
C GLY A 218 23.70 32.97 -45.56
N LYS A 219 23.55 31.70 -45.16
CA LYS A 219 22.29 30.94 -45.30
C LYS A 219 21.50 30.68 -44.00
N GLN A 220 22.02 31.03 -42.82
CA GLN A 220 21.27 30.87 -41.57
C GLN A 220 20.77 32.20 -41.00
N LYS A 221 19.70 32.74 -41.61
CA LYS A 221 18.77 33.64 -40.91
C LYS A 221 17.96 32.80 -39.91
N GLY A 222 18.52 32.56 -38.73
CA GLY A 222 17.73 32.12 -37.57
C GLY A 222 16.75 33.23 -37.15
N PRO A 223 15.61 32.90 -36.51
CA PRO A 223 14.58 33.88 -36.19
C PRO A 223 15.15 34.95 -35.24
N LYS A 224 14.97 36.22 -35.60
CA LYS A 224 15.28 37.36 -34.73
C LYS A 224 14.52 37.20 -33.40
N PRO A 225 15.17 37.28 -32.23
CA PRO A 225 14.43 37.42 -30.99
C PRO A 225 13.77 38.80 -31.01
N ALA A 226 12.43 38.82 -30.91
CA ALA A 226 11.67 40.05 -30.73
C ALA A 226 12.22 40.79 -29.51
N ALA A 227 12.47 42.09 -29.69
CA ALA A 227 12.78 43.00 -28.61
C ALA A 227 11.57 43.11 -27.69
N ALA A 228 11.51 42.27 -26.65
CA ALA A 228 10.66 42.48 -25.50
C ALA A 228 11.29 43.57 -24.64
N GLY A 229 11.05 44.82 -25.02
CA GLY A 229 11.11 45.92 -24.07
C GLY A 229 10.00 45.73 -23.04
N ASN A 230 10.34 45.21 -21.86
CA ASN A 230 9.65 45.59 -20.64
C ASN A 230 10.55 45.29 -19.43
N GLN A 231 11.11 46.34 -18.84
CA GLN A 231 11.65 46.27 -17.48
C GLN A 231 10.48 45.95 -16.54
N PRO A 232 10.57 44.96 -15.63
CA PRO A 232 9.67 44.97 -14.50
C PRO A 232 10.10 46.12 -13.59
N GLY A 233 9.29 47.19 -13.60
CA GLY A 233 9.42 48.29 -12.66
C GLY A 233 9.59 47.76 -11.24
N LYS A 234 10.56 48.33 -10.52
CA LYS A 234 10.71 48.15 -9.08
C LYS A 234 9.40 48.57 -8.40
N GLY A 235 8.53 47.61 -8.10
CA GLY A 235 7.41 47.83 -7.20
C GLY A 235 7.96 48.29 -5.85
N LYS A 236 7.60 49.51 -5.44
CA LYS A 236 7.82 50.02 -4.09
C LYS A 236 7.25 48.98 -3.11
N ARG A 237 8.11 48.41 -2.27
CA ARG A 237 7.68 47.63 -1.10
C ARG A 237 6.96 48.60 -0.17
N LEU A 238 5.64 48.47 -0.05
CA LEU A 238 4.88 49.14 1.00
C LEU A 238 5.43 48.65 2.35
N SER A 239 5.78 49.57 3.24
CA SER A 239 6.19 49.24 4.60
C SER A 239 4.98 48.75 5.39
N LYS A 240 5.23 47.95 6.43
CA LYS A 240 4.23 47.31 7.30
C LYS A 240 3.20 48.27 7.93
N SER A 241 3.37 49.60 7.85
CA SER A 241 2.43 50.58 8.40
C SER A 241 1.20 50.85 7.52
N GLN A 242 1.21 50.50 6.23
CA GLN A 242 0.08 50.78 5.32
C GLN A 242 -0.93 49.63 5.16
N LEU A 243 -0.68 48.45 5.72
CA LEU A 243 -1.60 47.30 5.63
C LEU A 243 -2.66 47.23 6.75
N LYS A 244 -2.71 48.20 7.67
CA LYS A 244 -3.55 48.12 8.89
C LYS A 244 -4.77 49.06 8.91
N ARG A 245 -5.19 49.56 7.76
CA ARG A 245 -6.47 50.26 7.60
C ARG A 245 -7.11 49.86 6.27
N GLN A 246 -7.77 48.70 6.28
CA GLN A 246 -9.03 48.40 5.61
C GLN A 246 -9.62 47.18 6.28
#